data_AF-A0A8J4GWM9-F1
#
_entry.id   AF-A0A8J4GWM9-F1
#
_cell.length_a   1.000
_cell.length_b   1.000
_cell.length_c   1.000
_cell.angle_alpha   90.00
_cell.angle_beta   90.00
_cell.angle_gamma   90.00
#
_symmetry.space_group_name_H-M   'P 1'
#
loop_
_entity.id
_entity.type
_entity.pdbx_description
1 polymer ?
#
loop_
_entity_poly.entity_id
_entity_poly.type
_entity_poly.pdbx_seq_one_letter_code
_entity_poly.pdbx_strand_id
1 'polypeptide(L)'
;MSRFRVTGFPTIFLLRDGNTYEYNGPRNVDSFRTFATSGYKKSSAKPFYLAPNSIVGRAIGQLYGVPRLCRSVYRLLHDKHGLSDAAIMLGFLAIPVAVGGVLICCLDAIFVQRAKEEFGPEHEHQE
;
A
#
# COMPACT_ATOMS: atom_id res chain seq x y z
N MET A 1 11.99 5.42 3.43
CA MET A 1 11.69 6.81 3.01
C MET A 1 10.39 7.25 3.68
N SER A 2 10.32 8.48 4.18
CA SER A 2 9.14 9.01 4.88
C SER A 2 8.20 9.75 3.91
N ARG A 3 6.89 9.78 4.21
CA ARG A 3 5.85 10.49 3.43
C ARG A 3 6.22 11.94 3.11
N PHE A 4 6.92 12.63 4.01
CA PHE A 4 7.32 14.04 3.86
C PHE A 4 8.78 14.23 3.40
N ARG A 5 9.55 13.13 3.21
CA ARG A 5 10.97 13.13 2.78
C ARG A 5 11.83 14.23 3.43
N VAL A 6 11.66 14.45 4.74
CA VAL A 6 12.44 15.43 5.50
C VAL A 6 13.90 14.97 5.57
N THR A 7 14.83 15.83 5.16
CA THR A 7 16.28 15.55 5.18
C THR A 7 16.99 16.17 6.38
N GLY A 8 16.43 17.22 7.00
CA GLY A 8 16.99 17.88 8.16
C GLY A 8 15.92 18.58 8.98
N PHE A 9 16.16 18.77 10.28
CA PHE A 9 15.23 19.43 11.18
C PHE A 9 15.73 20.82 11.57
N PRO A 10 14.83 21.80 11.80
CA PRO A 10 13.39 21.74 11.56
C PRO A 10 12.99 22.17 10.13
N THR A 11 12.02 21.47 9.54
CA THR A 11 11.38 21.82 8.25
C THR A 11 9.87 22.00 8.47
N ILE A 12 9.30 23.08 7.93
CA ILE A 12 7.90 23.43 8.10
C ILE A 12 7.20 23.36 6.74
N PHE A 13 6.08 22.66 6.70
CA PHE A 13 5.22 22.55 5.52
C PHE A 13 3.84 23.13 5.80
N LEU A 14 3.32 23.90 4.86
CA LEU A 14 1.91 24.29 4.82
C LEU A 14 1.18 23.38 3.84
N LEU A 15 0.16 22.68 4.32
CA LEU A 15 -0.70 21.83 3.51
C LEU A 15 -2.03 22.55 3.30
N ARG A 16 -2.38 22.83 2.04
CA ARG A 16 -3.62 23.55 1.71
C ARG A 16 -4.14 23.11 0.34
N ASP A 17 -5.44 22.79 0.28
CA ASP A 17 -6.15 22.44 -0.96
C ASP A 17 -5.43 21.36 -1.80
N GLY A 18 -4.91 20.32 -1.13
CA GLY A 18 -4.17 19.23 -1.78
C GLY A 18 -2.73 19.57 -2.21
N ASN A 19 -2.31 20.83 -2.07
CA ASN A 19 -0.95 21.29 -2.33
C ASN A 19 -0.13 21.30 -1.04
N THR A 20 1.19 21.21 -1.19
CA THR A 20 2.15 21.32 -0.09
C THR A 20 3.20 22.37 -0.42
N TYR A 21 3.35 23.35 0.46
CA TYR A 21 4.30 24.46 0.33
C TYR A 21 5.36 24.33 1.42
N GLU A 22 6.62 24.49 1.06
CA GLU A 22 7.73 24.47 2.01
C GLU A 22 8.03 25.90 2.47
N TYR A 23 8.21 26.05 3.78
CA TYR A 23 8.56 27.33 4.38
C TYR A 23 10.07 27.46 4.56
N ASN A 24 10.67 28.43 3.86
CA ASN A 24 12.11 28.73 3.91
C ASN A 24 12.43 30.12 4.50
N GLY A 25 11.45 30.78 5.12
CA GLY A 25 11.62 32.12 5.69
C GLY A 25 12.15 32.13 7.13
N PRO A 26 12.24 33.33 7.76
CA PRO A 26 12.64 33.49 9.15
C PRO A 26 11.72 32.74 10.10
N ARG A 27 12.22 32.11 11.16
CA ARG A 27 11.38 31.32 12.09
C ARG A 27 10.81 32.18 13.23
N ASN A 28 10.08 33.24 12.88
CA ASN A 28 9.42 34.13 13.84
C ASN A 28 7.89 34.07 13.68
N VAL A 29 7.15 34.55 14.68
CA VAL A 29 5.68 34.41 14.71
C VAL A 29 5.03 35.20 13.57
N ASP A 30 5.51 36.42 13.31
CA ASP A 30 4.95 37.31 12.29
C ASP A 30 5.14 36.77 10.86
N SER A 31 6.29 36.14 10.59
CA SER A 31 6.60 35.54 9.30
C SER A 31 5.77 34.28 9.05
N PHE A 32 5.54 33.46 10.09
CA PHE A 32 4.63 32.32 9.99
C PHE A 32 3.20 32.77 9.72
N ARG A 33 2.73 33.81 10.43
CA ARG A 33 1.40 34.39 10.22
C ARG A 33 1.23 34.87 8.79
N THR A 34 2.20 35.63 8.29
CA THR A 34 2.18 36.17 6.92
C THR A 34 2.23 35.06 5.88
N PHE A 35 3.03 34.01 6.10
CA PHE A 35 3.11 32.88 5.19
C PHE A 35 1.81 32.09 5.14
N ALA A 36 1.19 31.81 6.30
CA ALA A 36 -0.05 31.07 6.40
C ALA A 36 -1.25 31.80 5.77
N THR A 37 -1.29 33.14 5.85
CA THR A 37 -2.40 33.93 5.30
C THR A 37 -2.30 34.15 3.79
N SER A 38 -1.14 34.57 3.28
CA SER A 38 -0.99 34.97 1.88
C SER A 38 0.36 34.62 1.25
N GLY A 39 1.43 34.51 2.04
CA GLY A 39 2.79 34.30 1.52
C GLY A 39 2.97 32.98 0.78
N TYR A 40 2.24 31.93 1.15
CA TYR A 40 2.32 30.63 0.48
C TYR A 40 1.96 30.67 -1.02
N LYS A 41 1.11 31.62 -1.44
CA LYS A 41 0.71 31.76 -2.85
C LYS A 41 1.88 32.15 -3.76
N LYS A 42 2.92 32.77 -3.20
CA LYS A 42 4.15 33.14 -3.90
C LYS A 42 5.19 32.02 -3.89
N SER A 43 5.03 31.02 -3.01
CA SER A 43 5.95 29.89 -2.90
C SER A 43 5.55 28.81 -3.90
N SER A 44 6.54 28.10 -4.45
CA SER A 44 6.29 27.00 -5.36
C SER A 44 5.62 25.85 -4.62
N ALA A 45 4.45 25.42 -5.12
CA ALA A 45 3.83 24.19 -4.65
C ALA A 45 4.73 23.01 -5.03
N LYS A 46 4.94 22.06 -4.11
CA LYS A 46 5.56 20.78 -4.48
C LYS A 46 4.65 20.08 -5.51
N PRO A 47 5.23 19.44 -6.53
CA PRO A 47 4.45 18.70 -7.52
C PRO A 47 3.55 17.66 -6.86
N PHE A 48 2.39 17.37 -7.45
CA PHE A 48 1.37 16.49 -6.85
C PHE A 48 1.94 15.10 -6.47
N TYR A 49 2.87 14.56 -7.25
CA TYR A 49 3.49 13.25 -7.00
C TYR A 49 4.50 13.27 -5.83
N LEU A 50 5.04 14.44 -5.47
CA LEU A 50 5.87 14.65 -4.27
C LEU A 50 5.05 15.12 -3.07
N ALA A 51 3.84 15.63 -3.29
CA ALA A 51 3.01 16.19 -2.25
C ALA A 51 2.56 15.06 -1.28
N PRO A 52 2.87 15.14 0.02
CA PRO A 52 2.51 14.13 1.00
C PRO A 52 0.99 13.92 1.10
N ASN A 53 0.18 14.94 0.84
CA ASN A 53 -1.29 14.88 0.86
C ASN A 53 -1.92 14.33 -0.43
N SER A 54 -1.15 14.05 -1.48
CA SER A 54 -1.71 13.46 -2.70
C SER A 54 -2.05 11.97 -2.54
N ILE A 55 -2.85 11.45 -3.48
CA ILE A 55 -3.19 10.01 -3.54
C ILE A 55 -1.92 9.16 -3.60
N VAL A 56 -0.95 9.56 -4.42
CA VAL A 56 0.35 8.89 -4.56
C VAL A 56 1.12 8.96 -3.25
N GLY A 57 1.20 10.14 -2.62
CA GLY A 57 1.88 10.31 -1.33
C GLY A 57 1.26 9.47 -0.20
N ARG A 58 -0.08 9.32 -0.20
CA ARG A 58 -0.79 8.43 0.73
C ARG A 58 -0.48 6.96 0.47
N ALA A 59 -0.53 6.52 -0.79
CA ALA A 59 -0.24 5.15 -1.19
C ALA A 59 1.20 4.75 -0.83
N ILE A 60 2.16 5.63 -1.12
CA ILE A 60 3.56 5.47 -0.72
C ILE A 60 3.69 5.38 0.80
N GLY A 61 2.98 6.24 1.54
CA GLY A 61 2.95 6.19 3.00
C GLY A 61 2.41 4.86 3.55
N GLN A 62 1.36 4.31 2.95
CA GLN A 62 0.80 3.01 3.32
C GLN A 62 1.76 1.86 3.00
N LEU A 63 2.42 1.90 1.83
CA LEU A 63 3.41 0.90 1.43
C LEU A 63 4.58 0.84 2.42
N TYR A 64 5.11 1.98 2.84
CA TYR A 64 6.15 2.02 3.87
C TYR A 64 5.66 1.62 5.27
N GLY A 65 4.34 1.55 5.48
CA GLY A 65 3.72 0.99 6.67
C GLY A 65 3.73 -0.56 6.70
N VAL A 66 3.89 -1.22 5.55
CA VAL A 66 3.83 -2.70 5.44
C VAL A 66 4.84 -3.40 6.37
N PRO A 67 6.13 -3.02 6.44
CA PRO A 67 7.06 -3.68 7.35
C PRO A 67 6.66 -3.56 8.83
N ARG A 68 6.01 -2.47 9.23
CA ARG A 68 5.48 -2.31 10.59
C ARG A 68 4.32 -3.28 10.85
N LEU A 69 3.43 -3.44 9.88
CA LEU A 69 2.34 -4.41 9.97
C LEU A 69 2.90 -5.82 10.06
N CYS A 70 3.83 -6.20 9.17
CA CYS A 70 4.46 -7.52 9.21
C CYS A 70 5.10 -7.81 10.57
N ARG A 71 5.84 -6.85 11.14
CA ARG A 71 6.44 -7.00 12.47
C ARG A 71 5.40 -7.07 13.60
N SER A 72 4.24 -6.46 13.42
CA SER A 72 3.14 -6.53 14.39
C SER A 72 2.44 -7.88 14.33
N VAL A 73 2.16 -8.39 13.12
CA VAL A 73 1.62 -9.73 12.89
C VAL A 73 2.57 -10.80 13.42
N TYR A 74 3.87 -10.71 13.10
CA TYR A 74 4.88 -11.65 13.59
C TYR A 74 4.91 -11.69 15.12
N ARG A 75 4.96 -10.53 15.79
CA ARG A 75 4.91 -10.47 17.26
C ARG A 75 3.62 -11.06 17.83
N LEU A 76 2.48 -10.83 17.19
CA LEU A 76 1.22 -11.44 17.62
C LEU A 76 1.23 -12.97 17.50
N LEU A 77 1.75 -13.51 16.40
CA LEU A 77 1.83 -14.96 16.19
C LEU A 77 2.86 -15.61 17.12
N HIS A 78 4.01 -14.97 17.30
CA HIS A 78 5.10 -15.48 18.12
C HIS A 78 4.79 -15.34 19.62
N ASP A 79 4.51 -14.12 20.10
CA ASP A 79 4.40 -13.84 21.54
C ASP A 79 3.05 -14.29 22.11
N LYS A 80 1.97 -14.15 21.33
CA LYS A 80 0.59 -14.38 21.82
C LYS A 80 0.10 -15.80 21.59
N HIS A 81 0.51 -16.42 20.48
CA HIS A 81 0.16 -17.81 20.15
C HIS A 81 1.30 -18.80 20.44
N GLY A 82 2.49 -18.33 20.85
CA GLY A 82 3.62 -19.19 21.19
C GLY A 82 4.16 -19.99 20.01
N LEU A 83 3.89 -19.56 18.78
CA LEU A 83 4.31 -20.27 17.58
C LEU A 83 5.83 -20.15 17.40
N SER A 84 6.48 -21.30 17.19
CA SER A 84 7.89 -21.37 16.83
C SER A 84 8.15 -20.65 15.50
N ASP A 85 9.33 -20.07 15.35
CA ASP A 85 9.77 -19.39 14.11
C ASP A 85 9.62 -20.27 12.88
N ALA A 86 9.89 -21.58 13.02
CA ALA A 86 9.73 -22.55 11.93
C ALA A 86 8.27 -22.69 11.48
N ALA A 87 7.32 -22.68 12.42
CA ALA A 87 5.90 -22.78 12.10
C ALA A 87 5.39 -21.52 11.39
N ILE A 88 5.86 -20.34 11.79
CA ILE A 88 5.51 -19.08 11.15
C ILE A 88 6.06 -19.07 9.70
N MET A 89 7.32 -19.47 9.50
CA MET A 89 7.91 -19.56 8.16
C MET A 89 7.17 -20.55 7.26
N LEU A 90 6.83 -21.74 7.78
CA LEU A 90 6.06 -22.74 7.06
C LEU A 90 4.66 -22.21 6.70
N GLY A 91 4.01 -21.49 7.62
CA GLY A 91 2.73 -20.82 7.37
C GLY A 91 2.83 -19.80 6.22
N PHE A 92 3.83 -18.92 6.23
CA PHE A 92 4.03 -17.98 5.12
C PHE A 92 4.33 -18.67 3.79
N LEU A 93 5.07 -19.78 3.80
CA LEU A 93 5.36 -20.58 2.60
C LEU A 93 4.11 -21.32 2.08
N ALA A 94 3.22 -21.74 2.97
CA ALA A 94 1.99 -22.45 2.61
C ALA A 94 0.97 -21.54 1.90
N ILE A 95 0.95 -20.23 2.20
CA ILE A 95 0.00 -19.26 1.59
C ILE A 95 0.04 -19.27 0.06
N PRO A 96 1.18 -19.03 -0.62
CA PRO A 96 1.21 -19.01 -2.08
C PRO A 96 0.90 -20.38 -2.70
N VAL A 97 1.27 -21.48 -2.05
CA VAL A 97 0.95 -22.84 -2.50
C VAL A 97 -0.57 -23.08 -2.45
N ALA A 98 -1.21 -22.72 -1.34
CA ALA A 98 -2.65 -22.85 -1.19
C ALA A 98 -3.40 -21.96 -2.19
N VAL A 99 -2.96 -20.69 -2.36
CA VAL A 99 -3.56 -19.77 -3.35
C VAL A 99 -3.41 -20.32 -4.76
N GLY A 100 -2.23 -20.82 -5.13
CA GLY A 100 -1.97 -21.43 -6.43
C GLY A 100 -2.84 -22.67 -6.67
N GLY A 101 -2.95 -23.55 -5.67
CA GLY A 101 -3.82 -24.74 -5.73
C GLY A 101 -5.28 -24.38 -5.94
N VAL A 102 -5.80 -23.41 -5.18
CA VAL A 102 -7.17 -22.91 -5.34
C VAL A 102 -7.38 -22.32 -6.74
N LEU A 103 -6.42 -21.55 -7.25
CA LEU A 103 -6.47 -20.98 -8.60
C LEU A 103 -6.52 -22.06 -9.68
N ILE A 104 -5.70 -23.11 -9.56
CA ILE A 104 -5.70 -24.25 -10.49
C ILE A 104 -7.06 -24.95 -10.46
N CYS A 105 -7.60 -25.24 -9.28
CA CYS A 105 -8.93 -25.85 -9.15
C CYS A 105 -10.03 -24.98 -9.77
N CYS A 106 -9.97 -23.66 -9.58
CA CYS A 106 -10.92 -22.73 -10.20
C CYS A 106 -10.79 -22.71 -11.73
N LEU A 107 -9.58 -22.69 -12.27
CA LEU A 107 -9.36 -22.72 -13.71
C LEU A 107 -9.85 -24.04 -14.31
N ASP A 108 -9.52 -25.17 -13.70
CA ASP A 108 -9.95 -26.49 -14.14
C ASP A 108 -11.49 -26.58 -14.20
N ALA A 109 -12.18 -26.11 -13.16
CA ALA A 109 -13.64 -26.07 -13.14
C ALA A 109 -14.24 -25.24 -14.30
N ILE A 110 -13.64 -24.09 -14.62
CA ILE A 110 -14.08 -23.23 -15.73
C ILE A 110 -13.82 -23.89 -17.08
N PHE A 111 -12.63 -24.48 -17.28
CA PHE A 111 -12.29 -25.15 -18.53
C PHE A 111 -13.13 -26.41 -18.77
N VAL A 112 -13.39 -27.20 -17.73
CA VAL A 112 -14.27 -28.38 -17.81
C VAL A 112 -15.69 -27.99 -18.20
N GLN A 113 -16.23 -26.90 -17.62
CA GLN A 113 -17.54 -26.39 -18.03
C GLN A 113 -17.57 -25.98 -19.50
N ARG A 114 -16.56 -25.25 -19.97
CA ARG A 114 -16.49 -24.84 -21.38
C ARG A 114 -16.32 -26.03 -22.33
N ALA A 115 -15.51 -27.01 -21.97
CA ALA A 115 -15.36 -28.23 -22.76
C ALA A 115 -16.68 -29.01 -22.85
N LYS A 116 -17.46 -29.08 -21.77
CA LYS A 116 -18.78 -29.73 -21.78
C LYS A 116 -19.79 -28.98 -22.66
N GLU A 117 -19.73 -27.65 -22.68
CA GLU A 117 -20.56 -26.81 -23.55
C GLU A 117 -20.17 -26.95 -25.04
N GLU A 118 -18.90 -27.15 -25.35
CA GLU A 118 -18.39 -27.24 -26.72
C GLU A 118 -18.46 -28.67 -27.31
N PHE A 119 -18.45 -29.71 -26.47
CA PHE A 119 -18.39 -31.12 -26.90
C PHE A 119 -19.58 -32.01 -26.48
N GLY A 120 -20.67 -31.49 -25.89
CA GLY A 120 -21.85 -32.31 -25.54
C GLY A 120 -23.13 -31.85 -26.27
N PRO A 121 -23.99 -32.72 -26.83
CA PRO A 121 -24.11 -34.19 -26.70
C PRO A 121 -24.26 -34.94 -28.06
N GLU A 122 -23.21 -35.55 -28.61
CA GLU A 122 -23.35 -36.40 -29.82
C GLU A 122 -22.79 -37.83 -29.68
N HIS A 123 -22.34 -38.24 -28.49
CA HIS A 123 -21.66 -39.54 -28.32
C HIS A 123 -22.37 -40.53 -27.38
N GLU A 124 -23.69 -40.41 -27.19
CA GLU A 124 -24.47 -41.38 -26.40
C GLU A 124 -25.14 -42.50 -27.21
N HIS A 125 -24.93 -42.57 -28.53
CA HIS A 125 -25.49 -43.64 -29.37
C HIS A 125 -24.45 -44.24 -30.30
N GLN A 126 -23.69 -45.21 -29.80
CA GLN A 126 -23.18 -46.34 -30.58
C GLN A 126 -22.55 -47.36 -29.62
N GLU A 127 -23.43 -48.24 -29.10
CA GLU A 127 -23.08 -49.61 -28.73
C GLU A 127 -22.89 -50.45 -30.00
#